data_AF-A0A7Y4WCH1-F1
#
_entry.id   AF-A0A7Y4WCH1-F1
#
_cell.length_a   1.000
_cell.length_b   1.000
_cell.length_c   1.000
_cell.angle_alpha   90.00
_cell.angle_beta   90.00
_cell.angle_gamma   90.00
#
_symmetry.space_group_name_H-M   'P 1'
#
loop_
_entity.id
_entity.type
_entity.pdbx_description
1 polymer ?
#
loop_
_entity_poly.entity_id
_entity_poly.type
_entity_poly.pdbx_seq_one_letter_code
_entity_poly.pdbx_strand_id
1 'polypeptide(L)'
;MGRYWKWILQSIPILGFTLLMLASTVTPRYAHSNVEAWFNYFGVEEVPLWIANKSIDSWVLWISSLGIGVWGTHLYMRASIWKGKLSVVIREGEPWVERSQGVDRSQAAPTSGSLYTYRIALVNNKDSTLRNVEVTLTALEKKPQNFGAIGSHLQLRNDRAGATNCNVHVTKDPQGLDAVFVDVFRLFIGSAGDVSLRVATLPGESTCQIPVDTYDVKITATSESGEMAVADIAFIPHPDHIPDFRIFKMRSFPGR
;
A
#
# COMPACT_ATOMS: atom_id res chain seq x y z
N MET A 1 -25.34 4.30 -9.44
CA MET A 1 -25.05 2.84 -9.39
C MET A 1 -24.58 2.49 -7.98
N GLY A 2 -25.33 1.68 -7.23
CA GLY A 2 -24.96 1.29 -5.86
C GLY A 2 -23.65 0.47 -5.82
N ARG A 3 -22.92 0.50 -4.69
CA ARG A 3 -21.65 -0.25 -4.51
C ARG A 3 -21.78 -1.71 -4.90
N TYR A 4 -22.91 -2.33 -4.57
CA TYR A 4 -23.23 -3.72 -4.89
C TYR A 4 -23.27 -4.01 -6.40
N TRP A 5 -23.86 -3.10 -7.18
CA TRP A 5 -23.97 -3.25 -8.64
C TRP A 5 -22.63 -3.13 -9.36
N LYS A 6 -21.73 -2.32 -8.80
CA LYS A 6 -20.36 -2.20 -9.29
C LYS A 6 -19.56 -3.49 -9.09
N TRP A 7 -19.70 -4.13 -7.93
CA TRP A 7 -19.07 -5.43 -7.66
C TRP A 7 -19.60 -6.51 -8.60
N ILE A 8 -20.92 -6.54 -8.85
CA ILE A 8 -21.52 -7.49 -9.78
C ILE A 8 -20.97 -7.32 -11.20
N LEU A 9 -20.92 -6.10 -11.74
CA LEU A 9 -20.36 -5.88 -13.08
C LEU A 9 -18.87 -6.25 -13.15
N GLN A 10 -18.10 -5.98 -12.10
CA GLN A 10 -16.66 -6.24 -12.07
C GLN A 10 -16.30 -7.74 -11.97
N SER A 11 -17.24 -8.56 -11.50
CA SER A 11 -17.10 -10.03 -11.42
C SER A 11 -17.49 -10.78 -12.70
N ILE A 12 -18.15 -10.13 -13.67
CA ILE A 12 -18.58 -10.75 -14.94
C ILE A 12 -17.40 -11.41 -15.69
N PRO A 13 -16.21 -10.78 -15.80
CA PRO A 13 -15.08 -11.42 -16.49
C PRO A 13 -14.61 -12.71 -15.82
N ILE A 14 -14.62 -12.79 -14.48
CA ILE A 14 -14.26 -14.02 -13.75
C ILE A 14 -15.28 -15.11 -14.03
N LEU A 15 -16.57 -14.77 -14.06
CA LEU A 15 -17.63 -15.71 -14.42
C LEU A 15 -17.40 -16.25 -15.84
N GLY A 16 -17.06 -15.38 -16.79
CA GLY A 16 -16.75 -15.75 -18.18
C GLY A 16 -15.56 -16.71 -18.28
N PHE A 17 -14.43 -16.40 -17.62
CA PHE A 17 -13.27 -17.29 -17.62
C PHE A 17 -13.54 -18.61 -16.89
N THR A 18 -14.33 -18.60 -15.82
CA THR A 18 -14.71 -19.83 -15.11
C THR A 18 -15.59 -20.72 -15.98
N LEU A 19 -16.52 -20.14 -16.75
CA LEU A 19 -17.36 -20.87 -17.71
C LEU A 19 -16.53 -21.43 -18.87
N LEU A 20 -15.55 -20.68 -19.39
CA LEU A 20 -14.62 -21.16 -20.41
C LEU A 20 -13.74 -22.32 -19.91
N MET A 21 -13.26 -22.22 -18.66
CA MET A 21 -12.50 -23.30 -18.02
C MET A 21 -13.38 -24.56 -17.85
N LEU A 22 -14.60 -24.40 -17.36
CA LEU A 22 -15.55 -25.50 -17.21
C LEU A 22 -15.86 -26.13 -18.58
N ALA A 23 -15.99 -25.29 -19.60
CA ALA A 23 -16.23 -25.74 -20.96
C ALA A 23 -15.09 -26.61 -21.52
N SER A 24 -13.85 -26.32 -21.13
CA SER A 24 -12.66 -27.07 -21.52
C SER A 24 -12.41 -28.37 -20.72
N THR A 25 -13.28 -28.75 -19.77
CA THR A 25 -13.06 -29.90 -18.87
C THR A 25 -14.15 -30.98 -18.91
N VAL A 26 -15.32 -30.69 -19.48
CA VAL A 26 -16.44 -31.65 -19.55
C VAL A 26 -16.48 -32.32 -20.93
N THR A 27 -16.14 -33.61 -20.99
CA THR A 27 -16.10 -34.42 -22.22
C THR A 27 -17.41 -35.21 -22.42
N PRO A 28 -18.19 -34.99 -23.48
CA PRO A 28 -19.15 -35.98 -23.95
C PRO A 28 -18.46 -37.04 -24.82
N ARG A 29 -18.95 -38.29 -24.76
CA ARG A 29 -18.33 -39.49 -25.37
C ARG A 29 -18.21 -39.48 -26.90
N TYR A 30 -18.70 -38.46 -27.60
CA TYR A 30 -18.87 -38.44 -29.06
C TYR A 30 -18.27 -37.19 -29.77
N ALA A 31 -17.45 -36.38 -29.10
CA ALA A 31 -16.78 -35.20 -29.70
C ALA A 31 -15.24 -35.39 -29.75
N HIS A 32 -14.55 -34.79 -30.73
CA HIS A 32 -13.09 -34.87 -30.87
C HIS A 32 -12.35 -33.94 -29.89
N SER A 33 -13.02 -32.91 -29.37
CA SER A 33 -12.52 -31.97 -28.36
C SER A 33 -13.64 -31.43 -27.47
N ASN A 34 -13.26 -30.82 -26.35
CA ASN A 34 -14.21 -30.20 -25.41
C ASN A 34 -14.83 -28.93 -26.02
N VAL A 35 -14.06 -28.16 -26.79
CA VAL A 35 -14.57 -26.97 -27.50
C VAL A 35 -15.60 -27.34 -28.56
N GLU A 36 -15.40 -28.44 -29.30
CA GLU A 36 -16.36 -28.94 -30.28
C GLU A 36 -17.68 -29.40 -29.64
N ALA A 37 -17.60 -30.07 -28.49
CA ALA A 37 -18.78 -30.47 -27.73
C ALA A 37 -19.69 -29.29 -27.37
N TRP A 38 -19.10 -28.13 -27.08
CA TRP A 38 -19.84 -26.90 -26.79
C TRP A 38 -20.47 -26.27 -28.02
N PHE A 39 -19.74 -26.21 -29.14
CA PHE A 39 -20.31 -25.74 -30.40
C PHE A 39 -21.48 -26.61 -30.84
N ASN A 40 -21.34 -27.93 -30.72
CA ASN A 40 -22.41 -28.89 -31.00
C ASN A 40 -23.61 -28.70 -30.03
N TYR A 41 -23.37 -28.44 -28.74
CA TYR A 41 -24.44 -28.14 -27.77
C TYR A 41 -25.23 -26.88 -28.13
N PHE A 42 -24.58 -25.88 -28.73
CA PHE A 42 -25.23 -24.66 -29.20
C PHE A 42 -25.76 -24.75 -30.65
N GLY A 43 -25.78 -25.95 -31.24
CA GLY A 43 -26.36 -26.20 -32.56
C GLY A 43 -25.49 -25.74 -33.73
N VAL A 44 -24.18 -25.56 -33.52
CA VAL A 44 -23.21 -25.31 -34.59
C VAL A 44 -22.69 -26.65 -35.08
N GLU A 45 -23.13 -27.05 -36.27
CA GLU A 45 -22.63 -28.23 -36.97
C GLU A 45 -21.43 -27.86 -37.86
N GLU A 46 -20.53 -28.81 -38.14
CA GLU A 46 -19.30 -28.62 -38.94
C GLU A 46 -18.22 -27.70 -38.33
N VAL A 47 -17.87 -27.93 -37.07
CA VAL A 47 -16.79 -27.18 -36.41
C VAL A 47 -15.42 -27.51 -37.05
N PRO A 48 -14.63 -26.51 -37.49
CA PRO A 48 -13.33 -26.77 -38.08
C PRO A 48 -12.35 -27.45 -37.10
N LEU A 49 -11.68 -28.52 -37.54
CA LEU A 49 -10.71 -29.31 -36.76
C LEU A 49 -9.52 -28.50 -36.20
N TRP A 50 -9.20 -27.34 -36.79
CA TRP A 50 -8.15 -26.47 -36.27
C TRP A 50 -8.58 -25.69 -35.02
N ILE A 51 -9.90 -25.57 -34.77
CA ILE A 51 -10.51 -25.02 -33.55
C ILE A 51 -10.93 -26.15 -32.60
N ALA A 52 -11.30 -27.31 -33.15
CA ALA A 52 -11.85 -28.46 -32.45
C ALA A 52 -10.79 -29.57 -32.21
N ASN A 53 -9.68 -29.24 -31.55
CA ASN A 53 -8.66 -30.25 -31.18
C ASN A 53 -8.22 -30.13 -29.72
N LYS A 54 -7.65 -31.21 -29.18
CA LYS A 54 -7.20 -31.30 -27.79
C LYS A 54 -6.10 -30.30 -27.41
N SER A 55 -5.31 -29.85 -28.38
CA SER A 55 -4.33 -28.79 -28.17
C SER A 55 -5.03 -27.47 -27.87
N ILE A 56 -6.06 -27.12 -28.63
CA ILE A 56 -6.90 -25.93 -28.38
C ILE A 56 -7.60 -26.01 -27.02
N ASP A 57 -8.15 -27.17 -26.63
CA ASP A 57 -8.73 -27.34 -25.29
C ASP A 57 -7.72 -26.98 -24.17
N SER A 58 -6.47 -27.40 -24.33
CA SER A 58 -5.39 -27.09 -23.39
C SER A 58 -5.06 -25.60 -23.37
N TRP A 59 -5.03 -24.94 -24.53
CA TRP A 59 -4.84 -23.48 -24.63
C TRP A 59 -5.99 -22.70 -23.99
N VAL A 60 -7.25 -23.12 -24.20
CA VAL A 60 -8.42 -22.50 -23.58
C VAL A 60 -8.36 -22.61 -22.06
N LEU A 61 -7.97 -23.78 -21.53
CA LEU A 61 -7.79 -24.00 -20.10
C LEU A 61 -6.69 -23.10 -19.50
N TRP A 62 -5.54 -22.99 -20.17
CA TRP A 62 -4.44 -22.12 -19.75
C TRP A 62 -4.82 -20.63 -19.75
N ILE A 63 -5.43 -20.15 -20.84
CA ILE A 63 -5.87 -18.75 -20.96
C ILE A 63 -6.91 -18.42 -19.90
N SER A 64 -7.86 -19.33 -19.65
CA SER A 64 -8.90 -19.14 -18.63
C SER A 64 -8.30 -19.11 -17.23
N SER A 65 -7.35 -20.00 -16.92
CA SER A 65 -6.66 -20.04 -15.62
C SER A 65 -5.85 -18.77 -15.36
N LEU A 66 -5.07 -18.32 -16.35
CA LEU A 66 -4.34 -17.05 -16.30
C LEU A 66 -5.30 -15.86 -16.16
N GLY A 67 -6.39 -15.86 -16.91
CA GLY A 67 -7.43 -14.82 -16.85
C GLY A 67 -8.07 -14.71 -15.47
N ILE A 68 -8.43 -15.83 -14.84
CA ILE A 68 -8.95 -15.88 -13.46
C ILE A 68 -7.91 -15.34 -12.48
N GLY A 69 -6.65 -15.77 -12.59
CA GLY A 69 -5.57 -15.33 -11.71
C GLY A 69 -5.30 -13.83 -11.80
N VAL A 70 -5.15 -13.30 -13.01
CA VAL A 70 -4.89 -11.87 -13.26
C VAL A 70 -6.10 -11.01 -12.83
N TRP A 71 -7.32 -11.40 -13.20
CA TRP A 71 -8.51 -10.62 -12.87
C TRP A 71 -8.86 -10.70 -11.40
N GLY A 72 -8.67 -11.86 -10.77
CA GLY A 72 -8.76 -12.03 -9.32
C GLY A 72 -7.77 -11.10 -8.62
N THR A 73 -6.51 -11.08 -9.06
CA THR A 73 -5.51 -10.17 -8.51
C THR A 73 -5.93 -8.71 -8.67
N HIS A 74 -6.48 -8.32 -9.82
CA HIS A 74 -6.99 -6.97 -10.06
C HIS A 74 -8.20 -6.60 -9.17
N LEU A 75 -9.10 -7.54 -8.86
CA LEU A 75 -10.26 -7.28 -7.99
C LEU A 75 -9.90 -7.28 -6.50
N TYR A 76 -8.98 -8.15 -6.08
CA TYR A 76 -8.63 -8.34 -4.67
C TYR A 76 -7.41 -7.52 -4.22
N MET A 77 -6.52 -7.12 -5.13
CA MET A 77 -5.59 -6.03 -4.81
C MET A 77 -6.41 -4.76 -4.64
N ARG A 78 -6.29 -4.15 -3.45
CA ARG A 78 -6.93 -2.86 -3.12
C ARG A 78 -6.60 -1.83 -4.21
N ALA A 79 -7.54 -1.63 -5.15
CA ALA A 79 -7.51 -0.60 -6.18
C ALA A 79 -7.45 0.84 -5.60
N SER A 80 -7.41 1.01 -4.28
CA SER A 80 -7.26 2.32 -3.63
C SER A 80 -5.83 2.86 -3.69
N ILE A 81 -4.83 2.04 -4.01
CA ILE A 81 -3.43 2.48 -4.16
C ILE A 81 -3.19 3.15 -5.54
N TRP A 82 -3.95 2.75 -6.58
CA TRP A 82 -3.56 2.99 -7.98
C TRP A 82 -4.26 4.14 -8.71
N LYS A 83 -5.23 4.84 -8.09
CA LYS A 83 -6.06 5.83 -8.83
C LYS A 83 -5.52 7.25 -8.88
N GLY A 84 -4.51 7.60 -8.09
CA GLY A 84 -3.85 8.92 -8.09
C GLY A 84 -2.39 8.84 -8.50
N LYS A 85 -1.80 9.97 -8.89
CA LYS A 85 -0.37 10.04 -9.22
C LYS A 85 0.49 9.83 -7.98
N LEU A 86 0.06 10.33 -6.83
CA LEU A 86 0.72 10.19 -5.53
C LEU A 86 0.06 9.10 -4.70
N SER A 87 0.88 8.31 -4.00
CA SER A 87 0.44 7.23 -3.11
C SER A 87 1.38 7.12 -1.90
N VAL A 88 0.84 6.65 -0.77
CA VAL A 88 1.57 6.34 0.47
C VAL A 88 1.70 4.83 0.58
N VAL A 89 2.91 4.32 0.68
CA VAL A 89 3.17 2.89 0.92
C VAL A 89 3.69 2.73 2.35
N ILE A 90 3.36 1.61 3.00
CA ILE A 90 3.89 1.24 4.32
C ILE A 90 4.17 -0.27 4.30
N ARG A 91 5.32 -0.67 4.83
CA ARG A 91 5.74 -2.07 4.94
C ARG A 91 6.50 -2.30 6.25
N GLU A 92 6.61 -3.57 6.62
CA GLU A 92 7.44 -4.03 7.72
C GLU A 92 8.90 -4.22 7.25
N GLY A 93 9.87 -3.93 8.13
CA GLY A 93 11.31 -4.13 7.87
C GLY A 93 12.06 -2.90 7.31
N GLU A 94 13.37 -3.03 7.07
CA GLU A 94 14.14 -1.95 6.43
C GLU A 94 13.71 -1.76 4.96
N PRO A 95 13.68 -0.52 4.42
CA PRO A 95 14.13 0.77 5.00
C PRO A 95 13.08 1.51 5.87
N TRP A 96 11.94 0.87 6.17
CA TRP A 96 10.77 1.44 6.84
C TRP A 96 10.94 1.59 8.35
N VAL A 97 11.79 0.73 8.91
CA VAL A 97 12.21 0.82 10.31
C VAL A 97 13.73 0.86 10.31
N GLU A 98 14.32 1.97 10.76
CA GLU A 98 15.76 2.08 10.95
C GLU A 98 16.09 1.93 12.43
N ARG A 99 16.95 0.96 12.76
CA ARG A 99 17.46 0.77 14.12
C ARG A 99 18.85 1.39 14.23
N SER A 100 19.03 2.24 15.24
CA SER A 100 20.32 2.85 15.59
C SER A 100 20.59 2.70 17.09
N GLN A 101 21.86 2.73 17.48
CA GLN A 101 22.20 2.90 18.89
C GLN A 101 21.92 4.35 19.28
N GLY A 102 21.12 4.53 20.33
CA GLY A 102 20.68 5.85 20.79
C GLY A 102 20.96 6.05 22.27
N VAL A 103 21.01 7.31 22.67
CA VAL A 103 20.99 7.72 24.08
C VAL A 103 19.76 8.59 24.28
N ASP A 104 18.87 8.22 25.20
CA ASP A 104 17.74 9.06 25.51
C ASP A 104 18.17 10.25 26.37
N ARG A 105 18.21 11.44 25.75
CA ARG A 105 18.58 12.70 26.41
C ARG A 105 17.41 13.39 27.13
N SER A 106 16.22 12.83 27.08
CA SER A 106 15.04 13.44 27.72
C SER A 106 14.87 13.07 29.19
N GLN A 107 15.53 12.00 29.63
CA GLN A 107 15.48 11.55 31.01
C GLN A 107 16.49 12.30 31.89
N ALA A 108 16.21 12.35 33.20
CA ALA A 108 17.10 12.94 34.20
C ALA A 108 18.50 12.29 34.23
N ALA A 109 18.60 11.02 33.83
CA ALA A 109 19.84 10.31 33.58
C ALA A 109 19.84 9.75 32.14
N PRO A 110 20.82 10.11 31.29
CA PRO A 110 20.90 9.58 29.94
C PRO A 110 21.10 8.06 29.97
N THR A 111 20.16 7.30 29.40
CA THR A 111 20.25 5.85 29.30
C THR A 111 20.60 5.43 27.87
N SER A 112 21.49 4.44 27.74
CA SER A 112 21.81 3.81 26.46
C SER A 112 20.72 2.85 26.01
N GLY A 113 20.46 2.77 24.71
CA GLY A 113 19.43 1.88 24.19
C GLY A 113 19.41 1.77 22.67
N SER A 114 18.33 1.17 22.18
CA SER A 114 18.01 1.10 20.75
C SER A 114 17.00 2.19 20.39
N LEU A 115 17.31 2.99 19.38
CA LEU A 115 16.40 3.95 18.79
C LEU A 115 15.88 3.40 17.46
N TYR A 116 14.57 3.25 17.36
CA TYR A 116 13.87 2.85 16.15
C TYR A 116 13.18 4.05 15.54
N THR A 117 13.47 4.31 14.26
CA THR A 117 12.83 5.37 13.47
C THR A 117 11.89 4.75 12.46
N TYR A 118 10.61 5.13 12.56
CA TYR A 118 9.54 4.60 11.72
C TYR A 118 9.22 5.55 10.59
N ARG A 119 9.11 4.98 9.40
CA ARG A 119 8.98 5.74 8.16
C ARG A 119 7.78 5.31 7.37
N ILE A 120 7.25 6.26 6.62
CA ILE A 120 6.34 6.02 5.51
C ILE A 120 7.04 6.45 4.22
N ALA A 121 6.64 5.93 3.07
CA ALA A 121 7.21 6.32 1.81
C ALA A 121 6.12 6.87 0.91
N LEU A 122 6.49 7.97 0.26
CA LEU A 122 5.71 8.60 -0.78
C LEU A 122 6.18 8.02 -2.11
N VAL A 123 5.25 7.43 -2.83
CA VAL A 123 5.48 6.73 -4.09
C VAL A 123 4.66 7.43 -5.17
N ASN A 124 5.32 7.78 -6.26
CA ASN A 124 4.69 8.36 -7.43
C ASN A 124 4.52 7.30 -8.52
N ASN A 125 3.27 7.04 -8.88
CA ASN A 125 2.90 5.97 -9.81
C ASN A 125 3.01 6.39 -11.29
N LYS A 126 3.13 7.69 -11.60
CA LYS A 126 3.16 8.22 -12.97
C LYS A 126 4.54 8.75 -13.36
N ASP A 127 4.77 8.90 -14.66
CA ASP A 127 6.07 9.30 -15.25
C ASP A 127 6.45 10.78 -15.06
N SER A 128 5.62 11.56 -14.36
CA SER A 128 5.87 12.97 -14.06
C SER A 128 6.38 13.13 -12.64
N THR A 129 7.55 13.75 -12.43
CA THR A 129 8.03 14.12 -11.08
C THR A 129 7.05 15.10 -10.43
N LEU A 130 6.59 14.79 -9.21
CA LEU A 130 5.78 15.71 -8.41
C LEU A 130 6.71 16.63 -7.62
N ARG A 131 6.39 17.92 -7.58
CA ARG A 131 7.20 18.93 -6.88
C ARG A 131 6.43 19.50 -5.68
N ASN A 132 7.18 19.98 -4.70
CA ASN A 132 6.66 20.64 -3.51
C ASN A 132 5.56 19.82 -2.82
N VAL A 133 5.85 18.53 -2.61
CA VAL A 133 4.95 17.64 -1.89
C VAL A 133 5.14 17.89 -0.39
N GLU A 134 4.08 18.37 0.24
CA GLU A 134 3.99 18.57 1.68
C GLU A 134 3.35 17.35 2.33
N VAL A 135 3.94 16.87 3.43
CA VAL A 135 3.37 15.79 4.24
C VAL A 135 3.03 16.29 5.63
N THR A 136 1.79 16.06 6.03
CA THR A 136 1.26 16.51 7.32
C THR A 136 0.67 15.36 8.10
N LEU A 137 0.96 15.34 9.40
CA LEU A 137 0.14 14.62 10.37
C LEU A 137 -1.13 15.45 10.58
N THR A 138 -2.30 14.83 10.39
CA THR A 138 -3.60 15.55 10.43
C THR A 138 -4.50 15.08 11.55
N ALA A 139 -4.32 13.85 12.04
CA ALA A 139 -5.01 13.35 13.22
C ALA A 139 -4.14 12.35 13.98
N LEU A 140 -4.24 12.42 15.30
CA LEU A 140 -3.68 11.49 16.27
C LEU A 140 -4.73 11.34 17.37
N GLU A 141 -5.36 10.18 17.54
CA GLU A 141 -6.53 10.05 18.42
C GLU A 141 -6.18 10.23 19.91
N LYS A 142 -4.99 9.79 20.31
CA LYS A 142 -4.42 9.99 21.65
C LYS A 142 -3.45 11.18 21.66
N LYS A 143 -3.95 12.39 21.40
CA LYS A 143 -3.10 13.60 21.38
C LYS A 143 -2.40 13.77 22.74
N PRO A 144 -1.06 13.91 22.78
CA PRO A 144 -0.39 14.30 24.00
C PRO A 144 -0.79 15.76 24.35
N GLN A 145 -0.82 16.08 25.64
CA GLN A 145 -1.14 17.45 26.09
C GLN A 145 -0.13 18.43 25.49
N ASN A 146 -0.63 19.56 24.95
CA ASN A 146 0.14 20.64 24.33
C ASN A 146 0.83 20.33 22.98
N PHE A 147 0.46 19.24 22.30
CA PHE A 147 0.94 18.99 20.94
C PHE A 147 -0.14 19.30 19.90
N GLY A 148 0.05 20.40 19.18
CA GLY A 148 -0.70 20.67 17.96
C GLY A 148 -0.22 19.70 16.88
N ALA A 149 -0.75 18.47 16.87
CA ALA A 149 -0.38 17.43 15.90
C ALA A 149 -0.73 17.76 14.43
N ILE A 150 -1.06 19.01 14.12
CA ILE A 150 -1.61 19.49 12.85
C ILE A 150 -0.56 20.43 12.24
N GLY A 151 0.16 19.94 11.23
CA GLY A 151 1.16 20.74 10.51
C GLY A 151 2.28 19.90 9.88
N SER A 152 3.24 20.62 9.30
CA SER A 152 4.35 20.12 8.47
C SER A 152 5.50 19.55 9.32
N HIS A 153 5.19 18.65 10.27
CA HIS A 153 6.15 18.27 11.32
C HIS A 153 7.09 17.14 10.92
N LEU A 154 6.84 16.42 9.82
CA LEU A 154 7.51 15.15 9.60
C LEU A 154 8.85 15.33 8.88
N GLN A 155 9.90 14.69 9.41
CA GLN A 155 11.26 14.80 8.90
C GLN A 155 11.50 13.87 7.70
N LEU A 156 12.09 14.38 6.62
CA LEU A 156 12.56 13.54 5.52
C LEU A 156 13.91 12.91 5.85
N ARG A 157 14.15 11.68 5.41
CA ARG A 157 15.39 10.92 5.69
C ARG A 157 16.69 11.70 5.38
N ASN A 158 16.69 12.51 4.33
CA ASN A 158 17.86 13.27 3.87
C ASN A 158 17.76 14.78 4.12
N ASP A 159 16.74 15.23 4.84
CA ASP A 159 16.54 16.65 5.09
C ASP A 159 17.14 17.07 6.43
N ARG A 160 18.22 17.85 6.32
CA ARG A 160 18.90 18.50 7.46
C ARG A 160 18.38 19.92 7.70
N ALA A 161 17.62 20.50 6.77
CA ALA A 161 17.21 21.90 6.78
C ALA A 161 15.74 22.11 7.19
N GLY A 162 14.96 21.03 7.30
CA GLY A 162 13.54 21.10 7.66
C GLY A 162 12.66 21.64 6.53
N ALA A 163 13.08 21.43 5.27
CA ALA A 163 12.30 21.74 4.09
C ALA A 163 11.13 20.74 3.95
N THR A 164 9.93 21.20 4.26
CA THR A 164 8.68 20.44 4.17
C THR A 164 8.21 20.18 2.73
N ASN A 165 8.89 20.79 1.75
CA ASN A 165 8.61 20.68 0.32
C ASN A 165 9.64 19.77 -0.36
N CYS A 166 9.19 18.62 -0.86
CA CYS A 166 10.06 17.69 -1.55
C CYS A 166 9.62 17.40 -2.99
N ASN A 167 10.59 17.04 -3.83
CA ASN A 167 10.32 16.48 -5.14
C ASN A 167 10.20 14.96 -5.01
N VAL A 168 9.04 14.41 -5.39
CA VAL A 168 8.81 12.97 -5.44
C VAL A 168 9.04 12.48 -6.87
N HIS A 169 10.13 11.75 -7.05
CA HIS A 169 10.52 11.16 -8.32
C HIS A 169 9.61 9.97 -8.68
N VAL A 170 9.58 9.65 -9.98
CA VAL A 170 8.80 8.52 -10.51
C VAL A 170 9.31 7.23 -9.90
N THR A 171 8.43 6.44 -9.29
CA THR A 171 8.78 5.13 -8.73
C THR A 171 8.07 4.04 -9.54
N LYS A 172 8.85 3.21 -10.26
CA LYS A 172 8.33 2.04 -10.98
C LYS A 172 8.56 0.72 -10.24
N ASP A 173 9.36 0.77 -9.20
CA ASP A 173 9.67 -0.41 -8.41
C ASP A 173 8.43 -0.84 -7.59
N PRO A 174 7.92 -2.07 -7.78
CA PRO A 174 6.85 -2.62 -6.96
C PRO A 174 7.23 -2.72 -5.49
N GLN A 175 8.52 -2.62 -5.13
CA GLN A 175 8.98 -2.62 -3.75
C GLN A 175 9.11 -1.22 -3.12
N GLY A 176 9.03 -0.15 -3.92
CA GLY A 176 9.17 1.22 -3.43
C GLY A 176 10.57 1.56 -2.93
N LEU A 177 11.62 0.90 -3.44
CA LEU A 177 13.01 1.14 -3.06
C LEU A 177 13.48 2.55 -3.46
N ASP A 178 12.94 3.10 -4.56
CA ASP A 178 13.20 4.46 -5.04
C ASP A 178 12.16 5.49 -4.56
N ALA A 179 11.68 5.34 -3.33
CA ALA A 179 10.67 6.22 -2.73
C ALA A 179 11.28 7.30 -1.82
N VAL A 180 10.50 8.36 -1.57
CA VAL A 180 10.87 9.40 -0.60
C VAL A 180 10.33 9.00 0.77
N PHE A 181 11.21 8.83 1.75
CA PHE A 181 10.86 8.40 3.10
C PHE A 181 10.68 9.59 4.05
N VAL A 182 9.61 9.51 4.83
CA VAL A 182 9.21 10.49 5.85
C VAL A 182 9.18 9.77 7.19
N ASP A 183 10.00 10.23 8.14
CA ASP A 183 9.99 9.78 9.53
C ASP A 183 8.70 10.25 10.21
N VAL A 184 8.00 9.35 10.89
CA VAL A 184 6.72 9.63 11.57
C VAL A 184 6.83 9.49 13.09
N PHE A 185 7.48 8.42 13.55
CA PHE A 185 7.64 8.12 14.96
C PHE A 185 9.08 7.71 15.28
N ARG A 186 9.49 7.95 16.52
CA ARG A 186 10.75 7.48 17.10
C ARG A 186 10.46 6.77 18.41
N LEU A 187 10.78 5.49 18.48
CA LEU A 187 10.68 4.67 19.68
C LEU A 187 12.08 4.42 20.22
N PHE A 188 12.33 4.79 21.47
CA PHE A 188 13.53 4.45 22.19
C PHE A 188 13.24 3.33 23.19
N ILE A 189 14.13 2.35 23.25
CA ILE A 189 14.09 1.22 24.18
C ILE A 189 15.44 1.16 24.89
N GLY A 190 15.45 1.54 26.16
CA GLY A 190 16.61 1.58 27.04
C GLY A 190 17.00 0.19 27.53
N SER A 191 18.29 0.02 27.83
CA SER A 191 18.83 -1.24 28.36
C SER A 191 18.25 -1.65 29.72
N ALA A 192 17.70 -0.70 30.47
CA ALA A 192 17.06 -0.93 31.77
C ALA A 192 15.55 -1.24 31.66
N GLY A 193 15.01 -1.37 30.44
CA GLY A 193 13.58 -1.59 30.20
C GLY A 193 12.77 -0.29 30.03
N ASP A 194 13.42 0.88 30.06
CA ASP A 194 12.77 2.16 29.80
C ASP A 194 12.30 2.24 28.35
N VAL A 195 11.07 2.70 28.11
CA VAL A 195 10.54 2.88 26.75
C VAL A 195 10.01 4.29 26.61
N SER A 196 10.45 5.01 25.57
CA SER A 196 9.93 6.34 25.25
C SER A 196 9.54 6.45 23.78
N LEU A 197 8.36 6.99 23.52
CA LEU A 197 7.85 7.20 22.16
C LEU A 197 7.73 8.70 21.88
N ARG A 198 8.07 9.10 20.66
CA ARG A 198 7.98 10.47 20.18
C ARG A 198 7.47 10.52 18.76
N VAL A 199 6.79 11.61 18.43
CA VAL A 199 6.54 11.98 17.03
C VAL A 199 7.84 12.50 16.44
N ALA A 200 8.16 12.09 15.22
CA ALA A 200 9.27 12.67 14.48
C ALA A 200 8.89 14.10 14.08
N THR A 201 9.64 15.08 14.62
CA THR A 201 9.45 16.51 14.33
C THR A 201 10.63 17.05 13.51
N LEU A 202 10.45 18.21 12.89
CA LEU A 202 11.55 18.89 12.18
C LEU A 202 12.69 19.26 13.14
N PRO A 203 13.94 19.40 12.63
CA PRO A 203 15.04 19.91 13.42
C PRO A 203 14.72 21.28 14.03
N GLY A 204 14.78 21.40 15.35
CA GLY A 204 14.49 22.65 16.08
C GLY A 204 13.08 22.78 16.63
N GLU A 205 12.14 21.91 16.25
CA GLU A 205 10.85 21.81 16.92
C GLU A 205 10.98 21.04 18.24
N SER A 206 10.16 21.42 19.23
CA SER A 206 10.13 20.75 20.52
C SER A 206 9.65 19.30 20.36
N THR A 207 10.52 18.34 20.66
CA THR A 207 10.15 16.92 20.62
C THR A 207 9.17 16.61 21.76
N CYS A 208 7.93 16.25 21.42
CA CYS A 208 6.93 15.86 22.40
C CYS A 208 7.00 14.35 22.68
N GLN A 209 7.23 13.97 23.94
CA GLN A 209 7.06 12.59 24.37
C GLN A 209 5.58 12.26 24.42
N ILE A 210 5.24 11.09 23.89
CA ILE A 210 3.89 10.55 23.90
C ILE A 210 3.87 9.20 24.63
N PRO A 211 2.75 8.83 25.27
CA PRO A 211 2.61 7.50 25.85
C PRO A 211 2.93 6.38 24.86
N VAL A 212 3.40 5.25 25.34
CA VAL A 212 3.57 4.06 24.49
C VAL A 212 2.22 3.37 24.40
N ASP A 213 1.50 3.61 23.31
CA ASP A 213 0.15 3.09 23.11
C ASP A 213 -0.15 2.94 21.61
N THR A 214 -1.25 2.28 21.25
CA THR A 214 -1.75 2.24 19.87
C THR A 214 -2.34 3.59 19.50
N TYR A 215 -1.95 4.09 18.33
CA TYR A 215 -2.37 5.38 17.79
C TYR A 215 -3.03 5.23 16.44
N ASP A 216 -4.23 5.79 16.30
CA ASP A 216 -4.81 6.08 15.00
C ASP A 216 -4.21 7.37 14.45
N VAL A 217 -3.58 7.25 13.28
CA VAL A 217 -2.73 8.24 12.64
C VAL A 217 -3.31 8.53 11.26
N LYS A 218 -3.44 9.81 10.93
CA LYS A 218 -3.86 10.23 9.59
C LYS A 218 -2.81 11.10 8.95
N ILE A 219 -2.27 10.63 7.84
CA ILE A 219 -1.23 11.32 7.09
C ILE A 219 -1.80 11.80 5.77
N THR A 220 -1.53 13.06 5.44
CA THR A 220 -1.91 13.65 4.16
C THR A 220 -0.66 14.16 3.45
N ALA A 221 -0.48 13.74 2.20
CA ALA A 221 0.54 14.25 1.31
C ALA A 221 -0.13 15.03 0.17
N THR A 222 0.25 16.28 -0.04
CA THR A 222 -0.34 17.16 -1.06
C THR A 222 0.76 17.79 -1.90
N SER A 223 0.62 17.75 -3.23
CA SER A 223 1.54 18.43 -4.15
C SER A 223 1.00 19.79 -4.58
N GLU A 224 1.87 20.64 -5.13
CA GLU A 224 1.51 21.95 -5.68
C GLU A 224 0.43 21.88 -6.79
N SER A 225 0.45 20.85 -7.62
CA SER A 225 -0.56 20.62 -8.67
C SER A 225 -1.89 20.07 -8.14
N GLY A 226 -2.02 19.91 -6.82
CA GLY A 226 -3.25 19.50 -6.13
C GLY A 226 -3.44 17.99 -6.03
N GLU A 227 -2.50 17.17 -6.49
CA GLU A 227 -2.50 15.74 -6.20
C GLU A 227 -2.43 15.53 -4.70
N MET A 228 -3.27 14.63 -4.19
CA MET A 228 -3.38 14.39 -2.76
C MET A 228 -3.42 12.89 -2.47
N ALA A 229 -2.69 12.43 -1.48
CA ALA A 229 -2.79 11.09 -0.92
C ALA A 229 -3.08 11.18 0.57
N VAL A 230 -4.07 10.42 1.03
CA VAL A 230 -4.50 10.35 2.43
C VAL A 230 -4.41 8.91 2.88
N ALA A 231 -3.70 8.67 3.98
CA ALA A 231 -3.57 7.38 4.62
C ALA A 231 -4.10 7.46 6.06
N ASP A 232 -5.13 6.66 6.35
CA ASP A 232 -5.63 6.40 7.70
C ASP A 232 -4.99 5.07 8.16
N ILE A 233 -4.15 5.13 9.20
CA ILE A 233 -3.30 4.02 9.65
C ILE A 233 -3.34 3.89 11.18
N ALA A 234 -3.18 2.68 11.71
CA ALA A 234 -2.83 2.48 13.11
C ALA A 234 -1.32 2.27 13.22
N PHE A 235 -0.70 2.96 14.18
CA PHE A 235 0.65 2.69 14.66
C PHE A 235 0.56 1.94 15.99
N ILE A 236 1.20 0.77 16.05
CA ILE A 236 1.16 -0.12 17.21
C ILE A 236 2.61 -0.32 17.69
N PRO A 237 3.08 0.46 18.69
CA PRO A 237 4.41 0.29 19.24
C PRO A 237 4.50 -1.00 20.06
N HIS A 238 5.51 -1.80 19.74
CA HIS A 238 5.87 -3.00 20.46
C HIS A 238 7.26 -2.81 21.10
N PRO A 239 7.41 -2.98 22.41
CA PRO A 239 8.71 -2.94 23.08
C PRO A 239 9.58 -4.16 22.73
N ASP A 240 8.95 -5.32 22.53
CA ASP A 240 9.65 -6.60 22.41
C ASP A 240 9.90 -7.02 20.95
N HIS A 241 9.26 -6.34 19.98
CA HIS A 241 9.42 -6.61 18.55
C HIS A 241 9.27 -5.33 17.72
N ILE A 242 9.43 -5.46 16.40
CA ILE A 242 9.24 -4.34 15.47
C ILE A 242 7.77 -3.87 15.57
N PRO A 243 7.52 -2.59 15.86
CA PRO A 243 6.20 -1.97 15.80
C PRO A 243 5.49 -2.15 14.47
N ASP A 244 4.18 -2.32 14.55
CA ASP A 244 3.35 -2.60 13.40
C ASP A 244 2.65 -1.33 12.90
N PHE A 245 2.55 -1.21 11.58
CA PHE A 245 1.64 -0.27 10.93
C PHE A 245 0.52 -1.01 10.23
N ARG A 246 -0.72 -0.65 10.56
CA ARG A 246 -1.90 -1.23 9.91
C ARG A 246 -2.64 -0.18 9.10
N ILE A 247 -2.71 -0.37 7.79
CA ILE A 247 -3.46 0.53 6.90
C ILE A 247 -4.96 0.19 6.95
N PHE A 248 -5.74 1.07 7.59
CA PHE A 248 -7.20 0.99 7.55
C PHE A 248 -7.74 1.41 6.19
N LYS A 249 -7.26 2.55 5.71
CA LYS A 249 -7.75 3.15 4.48
C LYS A 249 -6.68 3.98 3.82
N MET A 250 -6.65 3.90 2.51
CA MET A 250 -5.80 4.74 1.68
C MET A 250 -6.61 5.29 0.53
N ARG A 251 -6.44 6.59 0.25
CA ARG A 251 -7.13 7.29 -0.83
C ARG A 251 -6.16 8.20 -1.54
N SER A 252 -6.14 8.11 -2.86
CA SER A 252 -5.38 9.00 -3.72
C SER A 252 -6.34 9.79 -4.60
N PHE A 253 -6.12 11.09 -4.72
CA PHE A 253 -6.91 12.02 -5.50
C PHE A 253 -6.02 12.65 -6.58
N PRO A 254 -6.48 12.70 -7.84
CA PRO A 254 -5.76 13.41 -8.89
C PRO A 254 -5.75 14.91 -8.59
N GLY A 255 -4.68 15.57 -9.02
CA GLY A 255 -4.60 17.04 -9.07
C GLY A 255 -5.43 17.62 -10.19
N ARG A 256 -5.43 18.95 -10.28
CA ARG A 256 -6.17 19.70 -11.30
C ARG A 256 -5.53 19.59 -12.68
#